data_AF-A0A3D4UN98-F1
#
_entry.id   AF-A0A3D4UN98-F1
#
_cell.length_a   1.000
_cell.length_b   1.000
_cell.length_c   1.000
_cell.angle_alpha   90.00
_cell.angle_beta   90.00
_cell.angle_gamma   90.00
#
_symmetry.space_group_name_H-M   'P 1'
#
loop_
_entity.id
_entity.type
_entity.pdbx_description
1 polymer ?
#
loop_
_entity_poly.entity_id
_entity_poly.type
_entity_poly.pdbx_seq_one_letter_code
_entity_poly.pdbx_strand_id
1 'polypeptide(L)'
;GRGAAFLFDVQSGEHLRTYLPYDTDDTVPDEFGRSVFMRDGIVIVGDPYATVPDSEGDSVGEAGQVHVFDRDTGDELARLHAETPYTEQLFGWSVGIDG
;
A
#
# COMPACT_ATOMS: atom_id res chain seq x y z
N GLY A 1 2.71 -14.32 -0.40
CA GLY A 1 3.83 -13.86 -1.25
C GLY A 1 3.66 -12.39 -1.43
N ARG A 2 4.76 -11.61 -1.40
CA ARG A 2 4.68 -10.15 -1.50
C ARG A 2 3.88 -9.76 -2.73
N GLY A 3 2.75 -9.10 -2.51
CA GLY A 3 1.86 -8.72 -3.58
C GLY A 3 2.40 -7.52 -4.37
N ALA A 4 1.70 -7.16 -5.42
CA ALA A 4 2.03 -6.04 -6.30
C ALA A 4 0.74 -5.46 -6.86
N ALA A 5 0.77 -4.19 -7.24
CA ALA A 5 -0.30 -3.54 -7.99
C ALA A 5 0.19 -3.23 -9.40
N PHE A 6 -0.67 -3.44 -10.39
CA PHE A 6 -0.33 -3.28 -11.81
C PHE A 6 -1.28 -2.30 -12.48
N LEU A 7 -0.73 -1.41 -13.29
CA LEU A 7 -1.47 -0.50 -14.14
C LEU A 7 -1.39 -0.97 -15.59
N PHE A 8 -2.55 -1.11 -16.22
CA PHE A 8 -2.68 -1.46 -17.62
C PHE A 8 -3.48 -0.39 -18.36
N ASP A 9 -3.12 -0.17 -19.63
CA ASP A 9 -4.01 0.49 -20.56
C ASP A 9 -5.17 -0.47 -20.91
N VAL A 10 -6.41 0.00 -20.76
CA VAL A 10 -7.59 -0.85 -20.94
C VAL A 10 -7.89 -1.12 -22.42
N GLN A 11 -7.45 -0.24 -23.33
CA GLN A 11 -7.73 -0.39 -24.76
C GLN A 11 -6.74 -1.33 -25.43
N SER A 12 -5.45 -1.19 -25.12
CA SER A 12 -4.37 -1.97 -25.73
C SER A 12 -3.98 -3.21 -24.91
N GLY A 13 -4.30 -3.22 -23.61
CA GLY A 13 -3.80 -4.24 -22.67
C GLY A 13 -2.32 -4.06 -22.33
N GLU A 14 -1.71 -2.93 -22.70
CA GLU A 14 -0.31 -2.64 -22.40
C GLU A 14 -0.09 -2.51 -20.89
N HIS A 15 0.92 -3.20 -20.38
CA HIS A 15 1.38 -3.01 -19.01
C HIS A 15 2.16 -1.71 -18.92
N LEU A 16 1.59 -0.72 -18.22
CA LEU A 16 2.17 0.60 -18.07
C LEU A 16 3.10 0.68 -16.86
N ARG A 17 2.74 0.01 -15.75
CA ARG A 17 3.47 0.17 -14.48
C ARG A 17 3.21 -0.96 -13.50
N THR A 18 4.24 -1.29 -12.72
CA THR A 18 4.16 -2.08 -11.49
C THR A 18 4.47 -1.19 -10.30
N TYR A 19 3.65 -1.24 -9.27
CA TYR A 19 3.90 -0.65 -7.96
C TYR A 19 4.26 -1.77 -6.99
N LEU A 20 5.32 -1.56 -6.22
CA LEU A 20 5.86 -2.51 -5.25
C LEU A 20 5.96 -1.81 -3.88
N PRO A 21 5.78 -2.53 -2.77
CA PRO A 21 6.09 -1.98 -1.45
C PRO A 21 7.60 -1.72 -1.35
N TYR A 22 7.99 -0.62 -0.70
CA TYR A 22 9.40 -0.26 -0.50
C TYR A 22 10.13 -1.18 0.47
N ASP A 23 9.42 -1.75 1.45
CA ASP A 23 10.07 -2.50 2.53
C ASP A 23 10.32 -3.96 2.15
N THR A 24 11.55 -4.39 2.42
CA THR A 24 12.07 -5.71 2.06
C THR A 24 12.29 -6.57 3.30
N ASP A 25 11.60 -6.36 4.42
CA ASP A 25 11.74 -7.28 5.55
C ASP A 25 10.90 -8.54 5.33
N ASP A 26 11.58 -9.58 4.83
CA ASP A 26 11.08 -10.82 4.21
C ASP A 26 10.23 -11.74 5.12
N THR A 27 9.84 -11.30 6.32
CA THR A 27 9.42 -12.20 7.40
C THR A 27 7.91 -12.37 7.58
N VAL A 28 7.08 -11.51 6.96
CA VAL A 28 5.60 -11.59 7.05
C VAL A 28 5.01 -11.60 5.63
N PRO A 29 3.96 -12.40 5.35
CA PRO A 29 3.24 -12.32 4.09
C PRO A 29 2.48 -11.00 3.97
N ASP A 30 3.13 -10.00 3.39
CA ASP A 30 2.50 -8.72 3.08
C ASP A 30 1.54 -8.91 1.88
N GLU A 31 0.24 -8.65 2.10
CA GLU A 31 -0.77 -8.64 1.05
C GLU A 31 -0.83 -7.27 0.34
N PHE A 32 0.32 -6.65 0.08
CA PHE A 32 0.38 -5.44 -0.73
C PHE A 32 -0.43 -5.60 -2.03
N GLY A 33 -1.27 -4.63 -2.36
CA GLY A 33 -2.17 -4.76 -3.52
C GLY A 33 -3.52 -5.39 -3.17
N ARG A 34 -3.79 -5.68 -1.90
CA ARG A 34 -5.07 -6.24 -1.43
C ARG A 34 -6.27 -5.37 -1.79
N SER A 35 -6.06 -4.06 -1.76
CA SER A 35 -7.01 -3.05 -2.20
C SER A 35 -6.27 -1.96 -2.98
N VAL A 36 -6.92 -1.43 -4.02
CA VAL A 36 -6.34 -0.39 -4.88
C VAL A 36 -7.43 0.63 -5.20
N PHE A 37 -7.07 1.91 -5.17
CA PHE A 37 -7.90 2.99 -5.67
C PHE A 37 -7.03 3.99 -6.42
N MET A 38 -7.59 4.62 -7.46
CA MET A 38 -6.87 5.57 -8.31
C MET A 38 -7.77 6.74 -8.66
N ARG A 39 -7.27 7.96 -8.48
CA ARG A 39 -7.93 9.20 -8.90
C ARG A 39 -6.90 10.32 -9.02
N ASP A 40 -7.12 11.25 -9.95
CA ASP A 40 -6.38 12.52 -10.06
C ASP A 40 -4.84 12.38 -10.08
N GLY A 41 -4.31 11.36 -10.77
CA GLY A 41 -2.86 11.12 -10.86
C GLY A 41 -2.24 10.40 -9.66
N ILE A 42 -3.06 10.01 -8.67
CA ILE A 42 -2.63 9.26 -7.49
C ILE A 42 -3.13 7.83 -7.54
N VAL A 43 -2.29 6.89 -7.11
CA VAL A 43 -2.65 5.50 -6.84
C VAL A 43 -2.44 5.22 -5.36
N ILE A 44 -3.47 4.72 -4.68
CA ILE A 44 -3.35 4.24 -3.31
C ILE A 44 -3.49 2.72 -3.30
N VAL A 45 -2.58 2.06 -2.58
CA VAL A 45 -2.48 0.60 -2.51
C VAL A 45 -2.46 0.18 -1.04
N GLY A 46 -3.42 -0.65 -0.66
CA GLY A 46 -3.48 -1.21 0.69
C GLY A 46 -2.51 -2.37 0.88
N ASP A 47 -1.92 -2.40 2.07
CA ASP A 47 -1.07 -3.47 2.57
C ASP A 47 -1.46 -3.80 4.03
N PRO A 48 -2.56 -4.55 4.23
CA PRO A 48 -3.19 -4.68 5.55
C PRO A 48 -2.40 -5.50 6.56
N TYR A 49 -1.40 -6.28 6.13
CA TYR A 49 -0.59 -7.09 7.03
C TYR A 49 0.77 -6.47 7.34
N ALA A 50 1.02 -5.24 6.84
CA ALA A 50 2.25 -4.53 7.12
C ALA A 50 2.49 -4.32 8.62
N THR A 51 3.76 -4.46 8.99
CA THR A 51 4.26 -4.06 10.31
C THR A 51 4.59 -2.56 10.28
N VAL A 52 4.09 -1.79 11.24
CA VAL A 52 4.29 -0.34 11.29
C VAL A 52 4.80 0.08 12.68
N PRO A 53 5.55 1.19 12.80
CA PRO A 53 5.97 1.70 14.10
C PRO A 53 4.79 2.32 14.86
N ASP A 54 4.74 2.15 16.17
CA ASP A 54 3.89 2.95 17.05
C ASP A 54 4.53 4.31 17.40
N SER A 55 3.91 5.06 18.32
CA SER A 55 4.38 6.38 18.76
C SER A 55 5.73 6.35 19.48
N GLU A 56 6.11 5.21 20.05
CA GLU A 56 7.40 5.02 20.74
C GLU A 56 8.46 4.43 19.80
N GLY A 57 8.07 4.04 18.58
CA GLY A 57 8.93 3.44 17.56
C GLY A 57 9.00 1.91 17.63
N ASP A 58 8.16 1.28 18.45
CA ASP A 58 8.07 -0.18 18.53
C ASP A 58 7.27 -0.73 17.34
N SER A 59 7.71 -1.87 16.81
CA SER A 59 7.06 -2.52 15.67
C SER A 59 5.75 -3.20 16.06
N VAL A 60 4.65 -2.79 15.42
CA VAL A 60 3.32 -3.41 15.57
C VAL A 60 2.99 -4.23 14.32
N GLY A 61 3.03 -5.55 14.45
CA GLY A 61 2.73 -6.48 13.35
C GLY A 61 1.25 -6.49 12.98
N GLU A 62 0.96 -6.70 11.69
CA GLU A 62 -0.41 -6.79 11.14
C GLU A 62 -1.32 -5.58 11.45
N ALA A 63 -0.71 -4.43 11.74
CA ALA A 63 -1.44 -3.18 11.91
C ALA A 63 -1.92 -2.62 10.57
N GLY A 64 -1.15 -2.88 9.50
CA GLY A 64 -1.45 -2.50 8.14
C GLY A 64 -1.06 -1.06 7.80
N GLN A 65 -0.86 -0.81 6.51
CA GLN A 65 -0.59 0.52 5.97
C GLN A 65 -1.20 0.69 4.57
N VAL A 66 -1.15 1.92 4.07
CA VAL A 66 -1.50 2.29 2.70
C VAL A 66 -0.31 3.00 2.07
N HIS A 67 0.05 2.60 0.87
CA HIS A 67 1.06 3.24 0.05
C HIS A 67 0.39 4.20 -0.93
N VAL A 68 0.97 5.38 -1.11
CA VAL A 68 0.50 6.41 -2.03
C VAL A 68 1.57 6.61 -3.09
N PHE A 69 1.20 6.44 -4.36
CA PHE A 69 2.10 6.56 -5.50
C PHE A 69 1.63 7.65 -6.47
N ASP A 70 2.60 8.29 -7.11
CA ASP A 70 2.36 9.04 -8.35
C ASP A 70 2.08 8.04 -9.48
N ARG A 71 0.96 8.21 -10.19
CA ARG A 71 0.54 7.30 -11.26
C ARG A 71 1.49 7.32 -12.45
N ASP A 72 2.00 8.50 -12.79
CA ASP A 72 2.72 8.75 -14.03
C ASP A 72 4.20 8.43 -13.88
N THR A 73 4.81 8.71 -12.73
CA THR A 73 6.22 8.40 -12.44
C THR A 73 6.41 7.07 -11.70
N GLY A 74 5.40 6.63 -10.95
CA GLY A 74 5.44 5.45 -10.08
C GLY A 74 6.19 5.65 -8.78
N ASP A 75 6.59 6.88 -8.49
CA ASP A 75 7.30 7.18 -7.25
C ASP A 75 6.33 7.06 -6.07
N GLU A 76 6.80 6.43 -4.99
CA GLU A 76 6.06 6.41 -3.73
C GLU A 76 6.15 7.79 -3.08
N LEU A 77 4.99 8.42 -2.87
CA LEU A 77 4.84 9.75 -2.31
C LEU A 77 4.70 9.73 -0.79
N ALA A 78 4.01 8.70 -0.26
CA ALA A 78 3.77 8.57 1.17
C ALA A 78 3.38 7.13 1.57
N ARG A 79 3.57 6.85 2.86
CA ARG A 79 2.98 5.70 3.56
C ARG A 79 2.08 6.22 4.67
N LEU A 80 0.89 5.66 4.79
CA LEU A 80 -0.11 6.03 5.78
C LEU A 80 -0.44 4.80 6.63
N HIS A 81 -0.44 4.95 7.94
CA HIS A 81 -0.90 3.95 8.90
C HIS A 81 -1.63 4.66 10.04
N ALA A 82 -2.27 3.89 10.92
CA ALA A 82 -2.97 4.46 12.08
C ALA A 82 -1.99 5.16 13.03
N GLU A 83 -2.36 6.33 13.57
CA GLU A 83 -1.55 7.07 14.56
C GLU A 83 -1.34 6.27 15.86
N THR A 84 -2.28 5.39 16.19
CA THR A 84 -2.18 4.46 17.33
C THR A 84 -2.39 3.04 16.82
N PRO A 85 -1.35 2.41 16.24
CA PRO A 85 -1.48 1.10 15.64
C PRO A 85 -1.67 0.02 16.72
N TYR A 86 -2.44 -1.02 16.39
CA TYR A 86 -2.53 -2.24 17.18
C TYR A 86 -2.51 -3.47 16.28
N THR A 87 -2.13 -4.62 16.85
CA THR A 87 -2.03 -5.89 16.11
C THR A 87 -3.38 -6.30 15.53
N GLU A 88 -3.39 -6.78 14.28
CA GLU A 88 -4.59 -7.14 13.51
C GLU A 88 -5.57 -5.96 13.28
N GLN A 89 -5.08 -4.72 13.31
CA GLN A 89 -5.89 -3.56 12.92
C GLN A 89 -6.25 -3.56 11.43
N LEU A 90 -5.40 -4.18 10.59
CA LEU A 90 -5.62 -4.37 9.16
C LEU A 90 -5.94 -3.06 8.39
N PHE A 91 -5.29 -1.95 8.76
CA PHE A 91 -5.40 -0.69 8.03
C PHE A 91 -5.01 -0.90 6.55
N GLY A 92 -5.81 -0.36 5.62
CA GLY A 92 -5.60 -0.62 4.18
C GLY A 92 -6.31 -1.87 3.65
N TRP A 93 -7.13 -2.57 4.46
CA TRP A 93 -7.99 -3.65 3.98
C TRP A 93 -8.93 -3.20 2.85
N SER A 94 -9.44 -1.98 2.96
CA SER A 94 -10.16 -1.26 1.91
C SER A 94 -9.68 0.18 1.88
N VAL A 95 -9.53 0.73 0.68
CA VAL A 95 -9.05 2.10 0.47
C VAL A 95 -9.99 2.86 -0.44
N GLY A 96 -10.07 4.16 -0.19
CA GLY A 96 -10.75 5.14 -1.01
C GLY A 96 -10.27 6.52 -0.60
N ILE A 97 -10.16 7.43 -1.56
CA ILE A 97 -9.86 8.84 -1.28
C ILE A 97 -10.97 9.69 -1.86
N ASP A 98 -11.34 10.72 -1.11
CA ASP A 98 -12.28 11.75 -1.53
C ASP A 98 -11.68 13.14 -1.34
N GLY A 99 -12.21 14.09 -2.11
CA GLY A 99 -11.66 15.44 -2.31
C GLY A 99 -12.39 16.14 -3.43
#